data_AF-A0A9D5P9X8-F1
#
_entry.id   AF-A0A9D5P9X8-F1
#
_cell.length_a   1.000
_cell.length_b   1.000
_cell.length_c   1.000
_cell.angle_alpha   90.00
_cell.angle_beta   90.00
_cell.angle_gamma   90.00
#
_symmetry.space_group_name_H-M   'P 1'
#
loop_
_entity.id
_entity.type
_entity.pdbx_description
1 polymer ?
#
loop_
_entity_poly.entity_id
_entity_poly.type
_entity_poly.pdbx_seq_one_letter_code
_entity_poly.pdbx_strand_id
1 'polypeptide(L)'
;MLPCPLYTFTHLQCPFCGVQRGLIALLHGDVAAWWHYNPVVWLLLPYFIVLVAGEVHRPWQENRVVRWCYSNRAIFSVAGLLLAWGIVRNLI
;
A
#
# COMPACT_ATOMS: atom_id res chain seq x y z
N MET A 1 1.46 6.23 17.27
CA MET A 1 2.35 6.46 16.11
C MET A 1 3.64 5.71 16.37
N LEU A 2 3.95 4.63 15.64
CA LEU A 2 5.25 3.95 15.80
C LEU A 2 6.34 4.79 15.13
N PRO A 3 7.42 5.17 15.85
CA PRO A 3 8.59 5.77 15.21
C PRO A 3 9.22 4.76 14.26
N CYS A 4 9.36 5.14 13.00
CA CYS A 4 9.95 4.29 11.97
C CYS A 4 11.47 4.22 12.23
N PRO A 5 12.04 3.08 12.65
CA PRO A 5 13.46 3.00 13.03
C PRO A 5 14.38 3.40 11.88
N LEU A 6 13.98 3.12 10.64
CA LEU A 6 14.66 3.59 9.42
C LEU A 6 14.77 5.11 9.33
N TYR A 7 13.70 5.85 9.62
CA TYR A 7 13.75 7.31 9.61
C TYR A 7 14.64 7.84 10.73
N THR A 8 14.59 7.23 11.91
CA THR A 8 15.42 7.66 13.05
C THR A 8 16.91 7.43 12.81
N PHE A 9 17.29 6.35 12.12
CA PHE A 9 18.70 6.01 11.88
C PHE A 9 19.26 6.58 10.57
N THR A 10 18.43 6.72 9.54
CA THR A 10 18.90 7.04 8.18
C THR A 10 18.22 8.27 7.57
N HIS A 11 17.28 8.90 8.28
CA HIS A 11 16.40 9.96 7.79
C HIS A 11 15.59 9.61 6.53
N LEU A 12 15.68 8.37 6.03
CA LEU A 12 14.88 7.89 4.91
C LEU A 12 13.45 7.57 5.39
N GLN A 13 12.48 8.27 4.81
CA GLN A 13 11.07 7.90 4.89
C GLN A 13 10.84 6.56 4.17
N CYS A 14 10.57 5.51 4.94
CA CYS A 14 10.17 4.21 4.38
C CYS A 14 8.77 4.33 3.73
N PRO A 15 8.56 3.81 2.50
CA PRO A 15 7.26 3.83 1.84
C PRO A 15 6.17 3.14 2.68
N PHE A 16 6.55 2.12 3.45
CA PHE A 16 5.65 1.38 4.34
C PHE A 16 5.12 2.22 5.52
N CYS A 17 5.97 3.07 6.09
CA CYS A 17 5.61 3.94 7.22
C CYS A 17 4.59 5.02 6.80
N GLY A 18 4.60 5.45 5.53
CA GLY A 18 3.58 6.33 4.94
C GLY A 18 2.26 5.62 4.63
N VAL A 19 2.32 4.38 4.14
CA VAL A 19 1.12 3.54 3.93
C VAL A 19 0.41 3.27 5.25
N GLN A 20 1.15 2.91 6.30
CA GLN A 20 0.59 2.61 7.62
C GLN A 20 -0.11 3.83 8.24
N ARG A 21 0.47 5.04 8.13
CA ARG A 21 -0.19 6.27 8.60
C ARG A 21 -1.44 6.60 7.79
N GLY A 22 -1.38 6.43 6.47
CA GLY A 22 -2.53 6.62 5.59
C GLY A 22 -3.67 5.64 5.89
N LEU A 23 -3.34 4.37 6.14
CA LEU A 23 -4.30 3.34 6.52
C LEU A 23 -4.96 3.64 7.87
N ILE A 24 -4.17 4.12 8.84
CA ILE A 24 -4.70 4.57 10.14
C ILE A 24 -5.63 5.78 9.96
N ALA A 25 -5.26 6.77 9.13
CA ALA A 25 -6.13 7.91 8.83
C ALA A 25 -7.45 7.47 8.17
N LEU A 26 -7.38 6.52 7.23
CA LEU A 26 -8.55 5.91 6.59
C LEU A 26 -9.45 5.18 7.59
N LEU A 27 -8.86 4.41 8.52
CA LEU A 27 -9.59 3.74 9.61
C LEU A 27 -10.30 4.73 10.56
N HIS A 28 -9.74 5.93 10.72
CA HIS A 28 -10.38 7.02 11.46
C HIS A 28 -11.40 7.81 10.62
N GLY A 29 -11.62 7.44 9.35
CA GLY A 29 -12.55 8.12 8.44
C GLY A 29 -11.99 9.38 7.77
N ASP A 30 -10.70 9.69 7.95
CA ASP A 30 -10.06 10.88 7.38
C ASP A 30 -9.49 10.58 5.98
N VAL A 31 -10.40 10.55 5.01
CA VAL A 31 -10.10 10.32 3.59
C VAL A 31 -9.26 11.46 3.00
N ALA A 32 -9.40 12.68 3.52
CA ALA A 32 -8.69 13.87 3.06
C ALA A 32 -7.20 13.82 3.45
N ALA A 33 -6.90 13.45 4.70
CA ALA A 33 -5.53 13.19 5.14
C ALA A 33 -4.89 12.07 4.31
N TRP A 34 -5.64 11.00 4.02
CA TRP A 34 -5.12 9.89 3.23
C TRP A 34 -4.68 10.30 1.81
N TRP A 35 -5.43 11.19 1.14
CA TRP A 35 -5.05 11.78 -0.16
C TRP A 35 -3.74 12.58 -0.09
N HIS A 36 -3.59 13.39 0.95
CA HIS A 36 -2.38 14.21 1.16
C HIS A 36 -1.14 13.36 1.48
N TYR A 37 -1.32 12.23 2.16
CA TYR A 37 -0.19 11.42 2.60
C TYR A 37 0.36 10.50 1.50
N ASN A 38 -0.46 9.85 0.66
CA ASN A 38 0.06 9.00 -0.42
C ASN A 38 -0.97 8.77 -1.55
N PRO A 39 -0.96 9.58 -2.63
CA PRO A 39 -1.85 9.39 -3.78
C PRO A 39 -1.64 8.04 -4.49
N VAL A 40 -0.44 7.45 -4.41
CA VAL A 40 -0.17 6.11 -4.97
C VAL A 40 -1.00 5.00 -4.29
N VAL A 41 -1.38 5.18 -3.02
CA VAL A 41 -2.17 4.16 -2.31
C VAL A 41 -3.62 4.13 -2.83
N TRP A 42 -4.15 5.23 -3.36
CA TRP A 42 -5.43 5.22 -4.07
C TRP A 42 -5.41 4.35 -5.32
N LEU A 43 -4.29 4.39 -6.07
CA LEU A 43 -4.10 3.53 -7.23
C LEU A 43 -4.03 2.04 -6.86
N LEU A 44 -3.48 1.75 -5.68
CA LEU A 44 -3.34 0.39 -5.15
C LEU A 44 -4.54 -0.09 -4.35
N LEU A 45 -5.45 0.81 -3.95
CA LEU A 45 -6.64 0.47 -3.18
C LEU A 45 -7.52 -0.59 -3.85
N PRO A 46 -7.87 -0.52 -5.16
CA PRO A 46 -8.63 -1.58 -5.81
C PRO A 46 -7.89 -2.93 -5.81
N TYR A 47 -6.56 -2.92 -5.91
CA TYR A 47 -5.76 -4.15 -5.81
C TYR A 47 -5.86 -4.78 -4.40
N PHE A 48 -5.75 -3.97 -3.34
CA PHE A 48 -5.92 -4.45 -1.96
C PHE A 48 -7.35 -4.92 -1.67
N ILE A 49 -8.37 -4.24 -2.20
CA ILE A 49 -9.77 -4.66 -2.07
C ILE A 49 -9.97 -6.05 -2.66
N VAL A 50 -9.44 -6.31 -3.85
CA VAL A 50 -9.58 -7.62 -4.52
C VAL A 50 -8.88 -8.73 -3.71
N LEU A 51 -7.72 -8.45 -3.11
CA LEU A 51 -7.03 -9.40 -2.24
C LEU A 51 -7.87 -9.73 -0.99
N VAL A 52 -8.34 -8.70 -0.27
CA VAL A 52 -9.15 -8.88 0.96
C VAL A 52 -10.48 -9.58 0.63
N ALA A 53 -11.14 -9.20 -0.46
CA ALA A 53 -12.37 -9.85 -0.90
C ALA A 53 -12.15 -11.33 -1.25
N GLY A 54 -11.01 -11.68 -1.85
CA GLY A 54 -10.61 -13.06 -2.13
C GLY A 54 -10.35 -13.90 -0.87
N GLU A 55 -9.86 -13.29 0.21
CA GLU A 55 -9.68 -13.96 1.51
C GLU A 55 -11.01 -14.14 2.26
N VAL A 56 -11.87 -13.11 2.24
CA VAL A 56 -13.19 -13.15 2.91
C VAL A 56 -14.15 -14.10 2.19
N HIS A 57 -14.10 -14.13 0.86
CA HIS A 57 -14.93 -14.99 0.04
C HIS A 57 -14.07 -16.05 -0.67
N ARG A 58 -13.84 -17.19 0.00
CA ARG A 58 -13.18 -18.36 -0.60
C ARG A 58 -13.59 -18.74 -2.03
N PRO A 59 -14.88 -18.73 -2.44
CA PRO A 59 -15.23 -19.04 -3.83
C PRO A 59 -14.64 -18.07 -4.86
N TRP A 60 -14.24 -16.86 -4.46
CA TRP A 60 -13.57 -15.90 -5.34
C TRP A 60 -12.08 -16.20 -5.55
N GLN A 61 -11.47 -17.10 -4.78
CA GLN A 61 -10.08 -17.51 -4.98
C GLN A 61 -9.87 -18.26 -6.30
N GLU A 62 -10.93 -18.87 -6.84
CA GLU A 62 -10.90 -19.52 -8.15
C GLU A 62 -11.01 -18.54 -9.32
N ASN A 63 -11.38 -17.29 -9.02
CA ASN A 63 -11.60 -16.26 -10.01
C ASN A 63 -10.27 -15.79 -10.61
N ARG A 64 -10.22 -15.66 -11.94
CA ARG A 64 -8.98 -15.38 -12.69
C ARG A 64 -8.31 -14.07 -12.24
N VAL A 65 -9.12 -13.07 -11.86
CA VAL A 65 -8.64 -11.75 -11.40
C VAL A 65 -7.94 -11.87 -10.04
N VAL A 66 -8.55 -12.54 -9.06
CA VAL A 66 -7.95 -12.74 -7.73
C VAL A 66 -6.66 -13.55 -7.85
N ARG A 67 -6.67 -14.64 -8.63
CA ARG A 67 -5.50 -15.48 -8.84
C ARG A 67 -4.34 -14.75 -9.54
N TRP A 68 -4.66 -13.80 -10.44
CA TRP A 68 -3.66 -12.93 -11.06
C TRP A 68 -3.09 -11.91 -10.06
N CYS A 69 -3.92 -11.33 -9.19
CA CYS A 69 -3.46 -10.45 -8.12
C CYS A 69 -2.52 -11.16 -7.13
N TYR A 70 -2.74 -12.44 -6.85
CA TYR A 70 -1.82 -13.28 -6.05
C TYR A 70 -0.57 -13.74 -6.81
N SER A 71 -0.42 -13.42 -8.10
CA SER A 71 0.75 -13.82 -8.87
C SER A 71 1.99 -13.04 -8.43
N ASN A 72 3.14 -13.73 -8.34
CA ASN A 72 4.44 -13.10 -8.08
C ASN A 72 4.68 -11.87 -8.96
N ARG A 73 4.25 -11.90 -10.22
CA ARG A 73 4.43 -10.75 -11.14
C ARG A 73 3.66 -9.53 -10.67
N ALA A 74 2.41 -9.68 -10.23
CA ALA A 74 1.59 -8.57 -9.75
C ALA A 74 2.15 -8.02 -8.44
N ILE A 75 2.55 -8.91 -7.52
CA ILE A 75 3.14 -8.55 -6.24
C ILE A 75 4.46 -7.79 -6.44
N PHE A 76 5.38 -8.29 -7.27
CA PHE A 76 6.65 -7.61 -7.55
C PHE A 76 6.46 -6.29 -8.29
N SER A 77 5.49 -6.19 -9.21
CA SER A 77 5.14 -4.92 -9.89
C SER A 77 4.69 -3.86 -8.89
N VAL A 78 3.75 -4.22 -8.00
CA VAL A 78 3.20 -3.32 -6.97
C VAL A 78 4.28 -2.93 -5.95
N ALA A 79 5.09 -3.90 -5.51
CA ALA A 79 6.20 -3.64 -4.59
C ALA A 79 7.24 -2.70 -5.22
N GLY A 80 7.60 -2.92 -6.49
CA GLY A 80 8.51 -2.05 -7.23
C GLY A 80 7.96 -0.63 -7.38
N LEU A 81 6.67 -0.49 -7.68
CA LEU A 81 6.00 0.81 -7.80
C LEU A 81 6.00 1.57 -6.45
N LEU A 82 5.69 0.87 -5.36
CA LEU A 82 5.73 1.42 -4.00
C LEU A 82 7.14 1.85 -3.59
N LEU A 83 8.16 1.05 -3.92
CA LEU A 83 9.55 1.37 -3.63
C LEU A 83 10.02 2.56 -4.47
N ALA A 84 9.72 2.58 -5.77
CA ALA A 84 10.05 3.68 -6.66
C ALA A 84 9.43 5.00 -6.19
N TRP A 85 8.13 4.99 -5.83
CA TRP A 85 7.46 6.16 -5.26
C TRP A 85 8.08 6.59 -3.92
N GLY A 86 8.40 5.63 -3.05
CA GLY A 86 9.08 5.89 -1.78
C GLY A 86 10.42 6.60 -1.97
N ILE A 87 11.20 6.19 -2.98
CA ILE A 87 12.48 6.81 -3.33
C ILE A 87 12.27 8.21 -3.90
N VAL A 88 11.35 8.38 -4.87
CA VAL A 88 11.04 9.68 -5.48
C VAL A 88 10.61 10.70 -4.43
N ARG A 89 9.75 10.31 -3.50
CA ARG A 89 9.30 11.19 -2.40
C ARG A 89 10.42 11.55 -1.43
N ASN A 90 11.46 10.73 -1.32
CA ASN A 90 12.61 11.02 -0.47
C ASN A 90 13.60 12.01 -1.13
N LEU A 91 13.57 12.07 -2.46
CA LEU A 91 14.43 12.93 -3.29
C LEU A 91 13.81 14.31 -3.59
N ILE A 92 12.50 14.45 -3.42
CA ILE A 92 11.73 15.71 -3.51
C ILE A 92 11.58 16.31 -2.11
#